data_AF-A0A523GMM9-F1
#
_entry.id   AF-A0A523GMM9-F1
#
_cell.length_a   1.000
_cell.length_b   1.000
_cell.length_c   1.000
_cell.angle_alpha   90.00
_cell.angle_beta   90.00
_cell.angle_gamma   90.00
#
_symmetry.space_group_name_H-M   'P 1'
#
loop_
_entity.id
_entity.type
_entity.pdbx_description
1 polymer ?
#
loop_
_entity_poly.entity_id
_entity_poly.type
_entity_poly.pdbx_seq_one_letter_code
_entity_poly.pdbx_strand_id
1 'polypeptide(L)'
;MKKFLVHSSLFFILVSVSLGIVLYQADGYSDTFYVRFTTPKQSSLIIGTSKAAHGIMPGELLKILPDDSIFNFAFTIAHSPYGPAYLKGIKRKLSEDTKNRLFIVGVDAWSIADSSEDPNDESQFDENKSFLNKLRTVSSKPNIPYLLSFYKNTYIKIFKRDTIAFLHDDGWLEVKTDMNSDVVARRIKIKIERQIEKKKSFRFSKTRLSYLYETIIYLQGRGEVYLVKLPVHPDLLSSDDSVVPNFNELMIRLSEDTSAPYYDMTEENENFQYVDGIHLHRESSKEVTKRIAFWIKELRSNKNMN
;
A
#
# COMPACT_ATOMS: atom_id res chain seq x y z
N MET A 1 -6.56 7.68 -53.92
CA MET A 1 -7.14 7.13 -52.66
C MET A 1 -6.35 5.94 -52.11
N LYS A 2 -6.13 4.85 -52.87
CA LYS A 2 -5.38 3.66 -52.38
C LYS A 2 -3.99 3.99 -51.81
N LYS A 3 -3.19 4.77 -52.53
CA LYS A 3 -1.86 5.21 -52.06
C LYS A 3 -1.96 5.97 -50.74
N PHE A 4 -2.84 6.96 -50.65
CA PHE A 4 -3.06 7.73 -49.40
C PHE A 4 -3.37 6.82 -48.21
N LEU A 5 -4.35 5.92 -48.36
CA LEU A 5 -4.72 4.97 -47.29
C LEU A 5 -3.53 4.11 -46.85
N VAL A 6 -2.76 3.57 -47.79
CA VAL A 6 -1.57 2.75 -47.46
C VAL A 6 -0.52 3.55 -46.69
N HIS A 7 -0.21 4.78 -47.13
CA HIS A 7 0.80 5.61 -46.45
C HIS A 7 0.32 6.03 -45.05
N SER A 8 -0.95 6.42 -44.92
CA SER A 8 -1.54 6.74 -43.61
C SER A 8 -1.53 5.54 -42.68
N SER A 9 -1.92 4.35 -43.15
CA SER A 9 -1.88 3.13 -42.34
C SER A 9 -0.46 2.79 -41.90
N LEU A 10 0.52 2.86 -42.79
CA LEU A 10 1.93 2.62 -42.44
C LEU A 10 2.43 3.62 -41.39
N PHE A 11 2.10 4.91 -41.54
CA PHE A 11 2.45 5.93 -40.57
C PHE A 11 1.81 5.67 -39.21
N PHE A 12 0.52 5.33 -39.17
CA PHE A 12 -0.16 4.98 -37.92
C PHE A 12 0.46 3.75 -37.26
N ILE A 13 0.76 2.70 -38.03
CA ILE A 13 1.45 1.50 -37.50
C ILE A 13 2.79 1.90 -36.88
N LEU A 14 3.60 2.69 -37.59
CA LEU A 14 4.89 3.13 -37.08
C LEU A 14 4.75 3.87 -35.76
N VAL A 15 3.83 4.85 -35.68
CA VAL A 15 3.57 5.63 -34.47
C VAL A 15 3.05 4.73 -33.33
N SER A 16 2.11 3.83 -33.62
CA SER A 16 1.55 2.91 -32.62
C SER A 16 2.59 1.93 -32.10
N VAL A 17 3.46 1.39 -32.96
CA VAL A 17 4.56 0.50 -32.56
C VAL A 17 5.58 1.27 -31.72
N SER A 18 5.99 2.47 -32.14
CA SER A 18 6.91 3.30 -31.35
C SER A 18 6.34 3.62 -29.98
N LEU A 19 5.06 4.02 -29.90
CA LEU A 19 4.39 4.26 -28.62
C LEU A 19 4.28 2.98 -27.79
N GLY A 20 3.93 1.86 -28.42
CA GLY A 20 3.85 0.55 -27.76
C GLY A 20 5.18 0.13 -27.12
N ILE A 21 6.30 0.35 -27.82
CA ILE A 21 7.64 0.11 -27.29
C ILE A 21 7.91 1.00 -26.07
N VAL A 22 7.60 2.30 -26.13
CA VAL A 22 7.77 3.21 -24.97
C VAL A 22 6.96 2.73 -23.77
N LEU A 23 5.69 2.40 -23.96
CA LEU A 23 4.80 2.00 -22.87
C LEU A 23 5.16 0.62 -22.29
N TYR A 24 5.71 -0.30 -23.10
CA TYR A 24 6.16 -1.61 -22.64
C TYR A 24 7.35 -1.53 -21.66
N GLN A 25 8.15 -0.46 -21.77
CA GLN A 25 9.31 -0.23 -20.89
C GLN A 25 8.94 0.30 -19.50
N ALA A 26 7.66 0.61 -19.26
CA ALA A 26 7.23 1.05 -17.94
C ALA A 26 7.46 -0.04 -16.88
N ASP A 27 8.04 0.39 -15.76
CA ASP A 27 8.50 -0.48 -14.67
C ASP A 27 8.40 0.24 -13.31
N GLY A 28 9.03 -0.33 -12.28
CA GLY A 28 9.06 0.21 -10.92
C GLY A 28 9.72 1.59 -10.75
N TYR A 29 10.51 2.04 -11.73
CA TYR A 29 11.08 3.39 -11.75
C TYR A 29 10.16 4.41 -12.43
N SER A 30 9.19 3.93 -13.22
CA SER A 30 8.32 4.82 -13.99
C SER A 30 7.32 5.54 -13.10
N ASP A 31 6.70 4.81 -12.18
CA ASP A 31 5.68 5.32 -11.25
C ASP A 31 5.56 4.39 -10.03
N THR A 32 5.34 4.97 -8.84
CA THR A 32 5.38 4.25 -7.55
C THR A 32 4.18 3.35 -7.27
N PHE A 33 3.24 3.25 -8.22
CA PHE A 33 2.08 2.34 -8.13
C PHE A 33 1.96 1.39 -9.32
N TYR A 34 2.60 1.70 -10.45
CA TYR A 34 2.36 1.02 -11.73
C TYR A 34 2.50 -0.50 -11.66
N VAL A 35 3.60 -1.00 -11.08
CA VAL A 35 3.90 -2.45 -11.06
C VAL A 35 2.79 -3.26 -10.37
N ARG A 36 2.13 -2.70 -9.35
CA ARG A 36 0.99 -3.35 -8.65
C ARG A 36 -0.20 -3.68 -9.55
N PHE A 37 -0.30 -3.04 -10.72
CA PHE A 37 -1.35 -3.26 -11.72
C PHE A 37 -0.86 -3.99 -12.98
N THR A 38 0.39 -4.46 -12.98
CA THR A 38 0.98 -5.20 -14.09
C THR A 38 1.34 -6.64 -13.75
N THR A 39 1.46 -6.95 -12.45
CA THR A 39 1.69 -8.32 -11.99
C THR A 39 0.40 -9.15 -12.05
N PRO A 40 0.49 -10.49 -12.13
CA PRO A 40 -0.67 -11.37 -12.08
C PRO A 40 -1.58 -11.10 -10.87
N LYS A 41 -2.80 -11.65 -10.91
CA LYS A 41 -3.64 -11.72 -9.72
C LYS A 41 -2.91 -12.51 -8.63
N GLN A 42 -3.14 -12.15 -7.38
CA GLN A 42 -2.41 -12.65 -6.23
C GLN A 42 -3.34 -13.47 -5.35
N SER A 43 -2.79 -14.39 -4.57
CA SER A 43 -3.52 -15.20 -3.62
C SER A 43 -3.41 -14.64 -2.19
N SER A 44 -2.33 -13.92 -1.90
CA SER A 44 -2.00 -13.39 -0.58
C SER A 44 -1.54 -11.96 -0.71
N LEU A 45 -1.97 -11.11 0.24
CA LEU A 45 -1.71 -9.67 0.15
C LEU A 45 -1.25 -9.08 1.49
N ILE A 46 -0.31 -8.16 1.39
CA ILE A 46 -0.14 -7.09 2.38
C ILE A 46 -0.95 -5.89 1.89
N ILE A 47 -1.82 -5.35 2.74
CA ILE A 47 -2.65 -4.18 2.45
C ILE A 47 -2.47 -3.11 3.53
N GLY A 48 -2.83 -1.87 3.23
CA GLY A 48 -2.75 -0.73 4.15
C GLY A 48 -2.25 0.53 3.48
N THR A 49 -1.70 1.44 4.29
CA THR A 49 -1.20 2.75 3.85
C THR A 49 0.29 2.71 3.47
N SER A 50 0.91 3.89 3.28
CA SER A 50 2.29 3.97 2.83
C SER A 50 3.26 3.39 3.85
N LYS A 51 2.86 3.33 5.14
CA LYS A 51 3.59 2.62 6.17
C LYS A 51 3.78 1.15 5.78
N ALA A 52 2.71 0.46 5.37
CA ALA A 52 2.78 -0.94 4.92
C ALA A 52 3.49 -1.10 3.57
N ALA A 53 3.28 -0.16 2.65
CA ALA A 53 3.91 -0.20 1.32
C ALA A 53 5.45 -0.13 1.39
N HIS A 54 5.99 0.60 2.38
CA HIS A 54 7.43 0.76 2.60
C HIS A 54 7.98 -0.21 3.64
N GLY A 55 7.20 -0.48 4.70
CA GLY A 55 7.69 -1.14 5.91
C GLY A 55 7.64 -2.67 5.89
N ILE A 56 6.81 -3.27 5.03
CA ILE A 56 6.65 -4.74 4.97
C ILE A 56 7.18 -5.26 3.64
N MET A 57 8.21 -6.10 3.73
CA MET A 57 8.98 -6.61 2.59
C MET A 57 8.62 -8.08 2.30
N PRO A 58 7.84 -8.39 1.24
CA PRO A 58 7.49 -9.78 0.91
C PRO A 58 8.70 -10.71 0.88
N GLY A 59 9.79 -10.31 0.21
CA GLY A 59 11.00 -11.12 0.13
C GLY A 59 11.71 -11.42 1.46
N GLU A 60 11.59 -10.58 2.49
CA GLU A 60 12.13 -10.88 3.83
C GLU A 60 11.17 -11.77 4.64
N LEU A 61 9.87 -11.56 4.47
CA LEU A 61 8.83 -12.35 5.13
C LEU A 61 8.90 -13.83 4.73
N LEU A 62 9.03 -14.09 3.42
CA LEU A 62 9.09 -15.44 2.86
C LEU A 62 10.37 -16.22 3.23
N LYS A 63 11.42 -15.56 3.74
CA LYS A 63 12.58 -16.28 4.29
C LYS A 63 12.25 -17.02 5.59
N ILE A 64 11.24 -16.55 6.34
CA ILE A 64 10.80 -17.13 7.62
C ILE A 64 9.54 -17.98 7.42
N LEU A 65 8.70 -17.59 6.45
CA LEU A 65 7.46 -18.26 6.06
C LEU A 65 7.52 -18.75 4.60
N PRO A 66 8.36 -19.76 4.29
CA PRO A 66 8.69 -20.15 2.91
C PRO A 66 7.55 -20.86 2.17
N ASP A 67 6.57 -21.40 2.89
CA ASP A 67 5.42 -22.10 2.29
C ASP A 67 4.30 -21.13 1.86
N ASP A 68 4.41 -19.85 2.22
CA ASP A 68 3.49 -18.81 1.80
C ASP A 68 3.93 -18.19 0.46
N SER A 69 2.98 -17.50 -0.15
CA SER A 69 3.24 -16.47 -1.16
C SER A 69 2.70 -15.18 -0.61
N ILE A 70 3.25 -14.00 -0.95
CA ILE A 70 2.61 -12.74 -0.56
C ILE A 70 3.03 -11.60 -1.50
N PHE A 71 2.13 -10.67 -1.73
CA PHE A 71 2.38 -9.49 -2.56
C PHE A 71 1.95 -8.22 -1.82
N ASN A 72 2.75 -7.17 -1.90
CA ASN A 72 2.45 -5.90 -1.24
C ASN A 72 1.58 -4.99 -2.12
N PHE A 73 0.29 -4.93 -1.77
CA PHE A 73 -0.74 -4.13 -2.41
C PHE A 73 -1.20 -2.95 -1.53
N ALA A 74 -0.29 -2.42 -0.72
CA ALA A 74 -0.50 -1.17 0.02
C ALA A 74 -0.16 0.06 -0.85
N PHE A 75 -0.81 1.19 -0.58
CA PHE A 75 -0.64 2.46 -1.30
C PHE A 75 -0.51 3.61 -0.31
N THR A 76 -0.46 4.87 -0.77
CA THR A 76 -0.45 5.99 0.16
C THR A 76 -1.81 6.22 0.79
N ILE A 77 -1.85 6.98 1.89
CA ILE A 77 -3.08 7.38 2.57
C ILE A 77 -4.09 8.14 1.69
N ALA A 78 -3.67 8.66 0.53
CA ALA A 78 -4.58 9.29 -0.44
C ALA A 78 -5.24 8.30 -1.40
N HIS A 79 -4.83 7.02 -1.38
CA HIS A 79 -5.28 5.99 -2.31
C HIS A 79 -5.88 4.79 -1.57
N SER A 80 -5.27 4.36 -0.47
CA SER A 80 -5.67 3.17 0.28
C SER A 80 -6.11 3.40 1.75
N PRO A 81 -6.75 4.51 2.14
CA PRO A 81 -7.56 4.46 3.34
C PRO A 81 -8.69 3.44 3.15
N TYR A 82 -9.13 2.79 4.23
CA TYR A 82 -10.13 1.74 4.14
C TYR A 82 -11.46 2.33 3.68
N GLY A 83 -11.98 1.80 2.57
CA GLY A 83 -13.10 2.38 1.84
C GLY A 83 -13.47 1.54 0.61
N PRO A 84 -14.56 1.90 -0.09
CA PRO A 84 -15.11 1.10 -1.18
C PRO A 84 -14.13 0.94 -2.34
N ALA A 85 -13.40 2.02 -2.69
CA ALA A 85 -12.41 1.98 -3.76
C ALA A 85 -11.28 0.99 -3.47
N TYR A 86 -10.77 0.98 -2.23
CA TYR A 86 -9.66 0.11 -1.87
C TYR A 86 -10.11 -1.35 -1.76
N LEU A 87 -11.26 -1.63 -1.11
CA LEU A 87 -11.84 -2.97 -1.05
C LEU A 87 -12.11 -3.54 -2.45
N LYS A 88 -12.63 -2.71 -3.37
CA LYS A 88 -12.83 -3.10 -4.78
C LYS A 88 -11.50 -3.40 -5.48
N GLY A 89 -10.46 -2.60 -5.23
CA GLY A 89 -9.12 -2.85 -5.72
C GLY A 89 -8.55 -4.19 -5.24
N ILE A 90 -8.69 -4.48 -3.94
CA ILE A 90 -8.29 -5.74 -3.31
C ILE A 90 -9.03 -6.92 -3.96
N LYS A 91 -10.36 -6.84 -4.06
CA LYS A 91 -11.20 -7.86 -4.71
C LYS A 91 -10.76 -8.16 -6.16
N ARG A 92 -10.38 -7.12 -6.92
CA ARG A 92 -9.89 -7.27 -8.30
C ARG A 92 -8.50 -7.90 -8.37
N LYS A 93 -7.61 -7.56 -7.43
CA LYS A 93 -6.24 -8.05 -7.41
C LYS A 93 -6.16 -9.52 -7.00
N LEU A 94 -7.10 -9.99 -6.19
CA LEU A 94 -7.14 -11.38 -5.76
C LEU A 94 -7.60 -12.34 -6.85
N SER A 95 -6.99 -13.53 -6.89
CA SER A 95 -7.45 -14.63 -7.75
C SER A 95 -8.73 -15.26 -7.19
N GLU A 96 -9.57 -15.81 -8.06
CA GLU A 96 -10.88 -16.36 -7.67
C GLU A 96 -10.76 -17.66 -6.85
N ASP A 97 -9.66 -18.38 -7.04
CA ASP A 97 -9.31 -19.65 -6.40
C ASP A 97 -8.54 -19.48 -5.07
N THR A 98 -8.45 -18.25 -4.57
CA THR A 98 -7.74 -17.94 -3.32
C THR A 98 -8.35 -18.67 -2.12
N LYS A 99 -7.63 -19.66 -1.57
CA LYS A 99 -7.98 -20.38 -0.33
C LYS A 99 -6.73 -20.68 0.50
N ASN A 100 -6.91 -20.67 1.83
CA ASN A 100 -5.86 -20.97 2.83
C ASN A 100 -4.60 -20.12 2.64
N ARG A 101 -4.78 -18.80 2.53
CA ARG A 101 -3.72 -17.83 2.21
C ARG A 101 -3.42 -16.88 3.36
N LEU A 102 -2.21 -16.30 3.34
CA LEU A 102 -1.80 -15.28 4.30
C LEU A 102 -2.22 -13.89 3.86
N PHE A 103 -2.82 -13.13 4.77
CA PHE A 103 -3.10 -11.71 4.61
C PHE A 103 -2.58 -10.89 5.79
N ILE A 104 -1.91 -9.79 5.49
CA ILE A 104 -1.38 -8.85 6.48
C ILE A 104 -2.03 -7.49 6.25
N VAL A 105 -2.73 -7.00 7.25
CA VAL A 105 -3.54 -5.77 7.18
C VAL A 105 -2.86 -4.72 8.04
N GLY A 106 -2.18 -3.78 7.38
CA GLY A 106 -1.58 -2.63 8.03
C GLY A 106 -2.66 -1.64 8.48
N VAL A 107 -2.71 -1.36 9.77
CA VAL A 107 -3.69 -0.45 10.37
C VAL A 107 -3.00 0.76 10.98
N ASP A 108 -3.59 1.94 10.80
CA ASP A 108 -3.18 3.18 11.44
C ASP A 108 -4.37 4.16 11.52
N ALA A 109 -4.30 5.13 12.44
CA ALA A 109 -5.40 6.07 12.69
C ALA A 109 -5.86 6.81 11.42
N TRP A 110 -4.92 7.15 10.53
CA TRP A 110 -5.25 7.86 9.30
C TRP A 110 -6.04 6.99 8.33
N SER A 111 -5.77 5.68 8.29
CA SER A 111 -6.43 4.74 7.38
C SER A 111 -7.96 4.62 7.60
N ILE A 112 -8.45 5.03 8.77
CA ILE A 112 -9.88 5.06 9.14
C ILE A 112 -10.38 6.47 9.47
N ALA A 113 -9.65 7.49 9.03
CA ALA A 113 -10.02 8.89 9.15
C ALA A 113 -10.18 9.53 7.77
N ASP A 114 -10.91 10.63 7.70
CA ASP A 114 -11.18 11.35 6.47
C ASP A 114 -11.16 12.86 6.68
N SER A 115 -10.88 13.61 5.61
CA SER A 115 -10.79 15.08 5.63
C SER A 115 -11.90 15.81 4.88
N SER A 116 -12.89 15.08 4.38
CA SER A 116 -14.11 15.63 3.81
C SER A 116 -14.97 16.33 4.87
N GLU A 117 -15.98 17.07 4.41
CA GLU A 117 -16.91 17.78 5.29
C GLU A 117 -17.72 16.80 6.15
N ASP A 118 -18.19 15.70 5.55
CA ASP A 118 -18.75 14.56 6.28
C ASP A 118 -17.82 13.34 6.13
N PRO A 119 -17.03 12.99 7.17
CA PRO A 119 -16.09 11.86 7.09
C PRO A 119 -16.79 10.51 6.90
N ASN A 120 -18.12 10.43 7.01
CA ASN A 120 -18.89 9.19 6.83
C ASN A 120 -19.61 9.13 5.47
N ASP A 121 -19.58 10.19 4.66
CA ASP A 121 -20.15 10.19 3.31
C ASP A 121 -19.17 9.58 2.30
N GLU A 122 -19.42 8.33 1.92
CA GLU A 122 -18.61 7.59 0.96
C GLU A 122 -18.44 8.30 -0.39
N SER A 123 -19.41 9.13 -0.80
CA SER A 123 -19.36 9.81 -2.08
C SER A 123 -18.28 10.90 -2.12
N GLN A 124 -17.87 11.40 -0.95
CA GLN A 124 -16.86 12.43 -0.79
C GLN A 124 -15.43 11.88 -0.69
N PHE A 125 -15.26 10.57 -0.56
CA PHE A 125 -13.93 9.96 -0.46
C PHE A 125 -13.10 10.21 -1.73
N ASP A 126 -11.95 10.88 -1.56
CA ASP A 126 -11.10 11.33 -2.66
C ASP A 126 -10.58 10.17 -3.53
N GLU A 127 -10.29 9.02 -2.91
CA GLU A 127 -9.76 7.84 -3.60
C GLU A 127 -10.76 7.24 -4.60
N ASN A 128 -12.05 7.60 -4.55
CA ASN A 128 -13.04 7.20 -5.55
C ASN A 128 -12.67 7.68 -6.97
N LYS A 129 -11.88 8.76 -7.06
CA LYS A 129 -11.40 9.30 -8.34
C LYS A 129 -10.12 8.63 -8.82
N SER A 130 -9.48 7.80 -7.98
CA SER A 130 -8.18 7.17 -8.22
C SER A 130 -8.25 5.93 -9.10
N PHE A 131 -7.06 5.42 -9.46
CA PHE A 131 -6.89 4.19 -10.22
C PHE A 131 -7.50 2.96 -9.51
N LEU A 132 -7.58 2.93 -8.18
CA LEU A 132 -8.13 1.77 -7.45
C LEU A 132 -9.62 1.55 -7.76
N ASN A 133 -10.40 2.63 -7.87
CA ASN A 133 -11.80 2.53 -8.25
C ASN A 133 -11.99 2.35 -9.76
N LYS A 134 -11.23 3.12 -10.56
CA LYS A 134 -11.47 3.30 -12.00
C LYS A 134 -10.84 2.23 -12.90
N LEU A 135 -9.68 1.67 -12.54
CA LEU A 135 -9.04 0.64 -13.37
C LEU A 135 -9.78 -0.68 -13.29
N ARG A 136 -10.12 -1.24 -14.46
CA ARG A 136 -10.71 -2.58 -14.57
C ARG A 136 -9.66 -3.67 -14.68
N THR A 137 -8.56 -3.38 -15.37
CA THR A 137 -7.45 -4.32 -15.58
C THR A 137 -6.34 -4.07 -14.55
N VAL A 138 -6.01 -5.08 -13.76
CA VAL A 138 -5.02 -5.00 -12.66
C VAL A 138 -3.86 -6.00 -12.80
N SER A 139 -3.75 -6.63 -13.97
CA SER A 139 -2.78 -7.69 -14.26
C SER A 139 -2.34 -7.73 -15.73
N SER A 140 -2.17 -6.57 -16.37
CA SER A 140 -1.70 -6.49 -17.76
C SER A 140 -0.36 -5.75 -17.83
N LYS A 141 0.61 -6.27 -18.57
CA LYS A 141 1.89 -5.60 -18.84
C LYS A 141 2.07 -5.43 -20.36
N PRO A 142 2.09 -4.20 -20.90
CA PRO A 142 1.87 -2.93 -20.20
C PRO A 142 0.41 -2.77 -19.78
N ASN A 143 0.17 -2.00 -18.71
CA ASN A 143 -1.18 -1.58 -18.35
C ASN A 143 -1.52 -0.28 -19.08
N ILE A 144 -1.97 -0.40 -20.33
CA ILE A 144 -2.29 0.75 -21.18
C ILE A 144 -3.36 1.67 -20.54
N PRO A 145 -4.48 1.16 -19.97
CA PRO A 145 -5.42 2.01 -19.27
C PRO A 145 -4.79 2.80 -18.11
N TYR A 146 -3.87 2.20 -17.35
CA TYR A 146 -3.10 2.92 -16.32
C TYR A 146 -2.27 4.05 -16.94
N LEU A 147 -1.44 3.71 -17.93
CA LEU A 147 -0.48 4.65 -18.51
C LEU A 147 -1.15 5.83 -19.18
N LEU A 148 -2.30 5.63 -19.83
CA LEU A 148 -3.01 6.72 -20.49
C LEU A 148 -3.83 7.61 -19.54
N SER A 149 -4.33 7.06 -18.42
CA SER A 149 -5.30 7.77 -17.55
C SER A 149 -4.74 8.21 -16.20
N PHE A 150 -3.67 7.59 -15.71
CA PHE A 150 -3.18 7.79 -14.33
C PHE A 150 -1.68 8.10 -14.24
N TYR A 151 -0.91 7.82 -15.29
CA TYR A 151 0.50 8.23 -15.34
C TYR A 151 0.60 9.75 -15.49
N LYS A 152 1.08 10.43 -14.43
CA LYS A 152 1.13 11.90 -14.37
C LYS A 152 2.38 12.51 -15.01
N ASN A 153 3.36 11.68 -15.36
CA ASN A 153 4.65 12.10 -15.89
C ASN A 153 4.62 12.09 -17.43
N THR A 154 5.61 12.73 -18.05
CA THR A 154 5.80 12.61 -19.51
C THR A 154 6.34 11.22 -19.85
N TYR A 155 5.89 10.61 -20.96
CA TYR A 155 6.30 9.24 -21.31
C TYR A 155 7.80 9.08 -21.56
N ILE A 156 8.52 10.16 -21.88
CA ILE A 156 9.99 10.12 -21.95
C ILE A 156 10.64 9.77 -20.61
N LYS A 157 10.00 10.06 -19.47
CA LYS A 157 10.50 9.71 -18.14
C LYS A 157 10.51 8.21 -17.86
N ILE A 158 9.74 7.41 -18.61
CA ILE A 158 9.80 5.95 -18.54
C ILE A 158 11.24 5.45 -18.76
N PHE A 159 12.03 6.14 -19.60
CA PHE A 159 13.43 5.77 -19.87
C PHE A 159 14.45 6.35 -18.88
N LYS A 160 14.10 7.45 -18.19
CA LYS A 160 15.11 8.25 -17.46
C LYS A 160 15.51 7.64 -16.12
N ARG A 161 14.66 6.80 -15.52
CA ARG A 161 14.86 6.19 -14.19
C ARG A 161 15.35 7.16 -13.11
N ASP A 162 15.03 8.45 -13.26
CA ASP A 162 15.48 9.55 -12.42
C ASP A 162 14.48 9.75 -11.28
N THR A 163 14.55 8.83 -10.31
CA THR A 163 13.67 8.81 -9.14
C THR A 163 14.40 8.18 -7.97
N ILE A 164 14.09 8.66 -6.77
CA ILE A 164 14.55 8.07 -5.52
C ILE A 164 13.72 6.85 -5.10
N ALA A 165 12.57 6.63 -5.73
CA ALA A 165 11.64 5.56 -5.38
C ALA A 165 11.67 4.46 -6.45
N PHE A 166 11.68 3.20 -6.00
CA PHE A 166 11.60 2.03 -6.85
C PHE A 166 10.56 1.05 -6.29
N LEU A 167 9.57 0.73 -7.11
CA LEU A 167 8.55 -0.26 -6.79
C LEU A 167 8.98 -1.64 -7.30
N HIS A 168 9.28 -2.55 -6.39
CA HIS A 168 9.70 -3.92 -6.70
C HIS A 168 8.56 -4.77 -7.28
N ASP A 169 8.91 -5.87 -7.96
CA ASP A 169 7.94 -6.79 -8.59
C ASP A 169 7.08 -7.54 -7.57
N ASP A 170 7.46 -7.57 -6.29
CA ASP A 170 6.65 -8.08 -5.18
C ASP A 170 5.75 -7.01 -4.55
N GLY A 171 5.79 -5.78 -5.07
CA GLY A 171 4.98 -4.65 -4.62
C GLY A 171 5.57 -3.84 -3.48
N TRP A 172 6.75 -4.18 -2.96
CA TRP A 172 7.44 -3.37 -1.96
C TRP A 172 7.96 -2.06 -2.57
N LEU A 173 7.72 -0.94 -1.91
CA LEU A 173 8.18 0.37 -2.35
C LEU A 173 9.45 0.78 -1.59
N GLU A 174 10.58 0.71 -2.27
CA GLU A 174 11.87 1.17 -1.73
C GLU A 174 12.06 2.66 -2.04
N VAL A 175 12.47 3.43 -1.03
CA VAL A 175 12.89 4.82 -1.21
C VAL A 175 14.34 4.97 -0.77
N LYS A 176 15.19 5.38 -1.71
CA LYS A 176 16.62 5.64 -1.50
C LYS A 176 16.81 7.10 -1.19
N THR A 177 17.31 7.40 -0.01
CA THR A 177 17.44 8.79 0.44
C THR A 177 18.68 8.95 1.30
N ASP A 178 19.17 10.18 1.40
CA ASP A 178 20.28 10.50 2.29
C ASP A 178 19.85 10.25 3.75
N MET A 179 20.63 9.44 4.47
CA MET A 179 20.38 9.10 5.87
C MET A 179 21.33 9.83 6.83
N ASN A 180 22.00 10.88 6.37
CA ASN A 180 22.72 11.81 7.24
C ASN A 180 21.78 12.34 8.34
N SER A 181 22.24 12.34 9.59
CA SER A 181 21.44 12.67 10.78
C SER A 181 20.77 14.04 10.69
N ASP A 182 21.47 15.06 10.19
CA ASP A 182 20.93 16.42 10.10
C ASP A 182 19.85 16.53 9.02
N VAL A 183 19.99 15.76 7.95
CA VAL A 183 19.01 15.67 6.87
C VAL A 183 17.76 14.90 7.33
N VAL A 184 17.93 13.80 8.06
CA VAL A 184 16.83 13.03 8.67
C VAL A 184 16.08 13.89 9.69
N ALA A 185 16.78 14.52 10.64
CA ALA A 185 16.15 15.36 11.67
C ALA A 185 15.33 16.51 11.05
N ARG A 186 15.84 17.16 10.01
CA ARG A 186 15.12 18.20 9.28
C ARG A 186 13.86 17.69 8.60
N ARG A 187 13.91 16.50 7.97
CA ARG A 187 12.73 15.89 7.34
C ARG A 187 11.68 15.48 8.36
N ILE A 188 12.10 14.93 9.49
CA ILE A 188 11.21 14.58 10.61
C ILE A 188 10.51 15.85 11.10
N LYS A 189 11.25 16.94 11.36
CA LYS A 189 10.66 18.22 11.76
C LYS A 189 9.62 18.74 10.76
N ILE A 190 9.97 18.78 9.47
CA ILE A 190 9.04 19.20 8.41
C ILE A 190 7.82 18.27 8.35
N LYS A 191 8.00 16.96 8.60
CA LYS A 191 6.91 15.99 8.60
C LYS A 191 5.96 16.22 9.77
N ILE A 192 6.49 16.48 10.96
CA ILE A 192 5.71 16.80 12.16
C ILE A 192 4.84 18.03 11.90
N GLU A 193 5.42 19.12 11.39
CA GLU A 193 4.69 20.34 11.04
C GLU A 193 3.55 20.06 10.04
N ARG A 194 3.84 19.27 9.00
CA ARG A 194 2.81 18.86 8.01
C ARG A 194 1.71 18.00 8.62
N GLN A 195 2.03 17.11 9.55
CA GLN A 195 1.02 16.26 10.21
C GLN A 195 0.16 17.05 11.19
N ILE A 196 0.74 18.01 11.91
CA ILE A 196 0.01 18.94 12.76
C ILE A 196 -0.96 19.80 11.96
N GLU A 197 -0.59 20.21 10.75
CA GLU A 197 -1.51 20.93 9.87
C GLU A 197 -2.60 19.99 9.32
N LYS A 198 -2.19 18.85 8.77
CA LYS A 198 -3.10 17.88 8.16
C LYS A 198 -4.16 17.38 9.13
N LYS A 199 -3.82 17.10 10.39
CA LYS A 199 -4.78 16.60 11.38
C LYS A 199 -5.92 17.58 11.66
N LYS A 200 -5.76 18.89 11.37
CA LYS A 200 -6.82 19.89 11.61
C LYS A 200 -8.09 19.58 10.81
N SER A 201 -7.96 19.00 9.62
CA SER A 201 -9.10 18.61 8.78
C SER A 201 -9.51 17.14 8.94
N PHE A 202 -8.65 16.26 9.45
CA PHE A 202 -8.97 14.83 9.55
C PHE A 202 -9.83 14.52 10.78
N ARG A 203 -10.84 13.67 10.59
CA ARG A 203 -11.74 13.18 11.65
C ARG A 203 -11.97 11.69 11.47
N PHE A 204 -12.22 11.00 12.59
CA PHE A 204 -12.61 9.60 12.59
C PHE A 204 -13.83 9.35 11.70
N SER A 205 -13.76 8.29 10.89
CA SER A 205 -14.85 7.83 10.02
C SER A 205 -15.32 6.45 10.46
N LYS A 206 -16.58 6.36 10.91
CA LYS A 206 -17.25 5.08 11.19
C LYS A 206 -17.41 4.27 9.91
N THR A 207 -17.66 4.95 8.79
CA THR A 207 -17.76 4.32 7.48
C THR A 207 -16.45 3.64 7.08
N ARG A 208 -15.31 4.31 7.24
CA ARG A 208 -14.00 3.69 6.95
C ARG A 208 -13.68 2.53 7.90
N LEU A 209 -14.03 2.64 9.18
CA LEU A 209 -13.92 1.51 10.12
C LEU A 209 -14.79 0.32 9.67
N SER A 210 -16.01 0.56 9.21
CA SER A 210 -16.89 -0.49 8.64
C SER A 210 -16.23 -1.16 7.44
N TYR A 211 -15.61 -0.39 6.54
CA TYR A 211 -14.88 -0.97 5.41
C TYR A 211 -13.63 -1.75 5.81
N LEU A 212 -12.93 -1.34 6.87
CA LEU A 212 -11.84 -2.15 7.44
C LEU A 212 -12.39 -3.50 7.93
N TYR A 213 -13.47 -3.49 8.70
CA TYR A 213 -14.16 -4.71 9.16
C TYR A 213 -14.58 -5.60 7.97
N GLU A 214 -15.28 -5.04 6.98
CA GLU A 214 -15.70 -5.77 5.78
C GLU A 214 -14.51 -6.35 5.00
N THR A 215 -13.40 -5.61 4.93
CA THR A 215 -12.17 -6.08 4.29
C THR A 215 -11.62 -7.29 5.04
N ILE A 216 -11.55 -7.24 6.37
CA ILE A 216 -11.08 -8.35 7.21
C ILE A 216 -11.97 -9.58 6.99
N ILE A 217 -13.29 -9.46 7.13
CA ILE A 217 -14.22 -10.57 6.93
C ILE A 217 -14.10 -11.17 5.52
N TYR A 218 -13.99 -10.33 4.49
CA TYR A 218 -13.80 -10.78 3.12
C TYR A 218 -12.50 -11.59 2.93
N LEU A 219 -11.41 -11.19 3.59
CA LEU A 219 -10.12 -11.89 3.53
C LEU A 219 -10.13 -13.17 4.37
N GLN A 220 -10.80 -13.19 5.52
CA GLN A 220 -10.94 -14.38 6.37
C GLN A 220 -11.66 -15.53 5.66
N GLY A 221 -12.62 -15.22 4.78
CA GLY A 221 -13.23 -16.21 3.89
C GLY A 221 -12.24 -16.88 2.90
N ARG A 222 -10.99 -16.43 2.85
CA ARG A 222 -9.94 -16.89 1.93
C ARG A 222 -8.66 -17.33 2.63
N GLY A 223 -8.53 -17.13 3.94
CA GLY A 223 -7.31 -17.46 4.66
C GLY A 223 -7.15 -16.75 5.99
N GLU A 224 -5.91 -16.73 6.48
CA GLU A 224 -5.55 -16.16 7.78
C GLU A 224 -5.28 -14.67 7.64
N VAL A 225 -5.84 -13.88 8.55
CA VAL A 225 -5.72 -12.42 8.56
C VAL A 225 -5.01 -11.99 9.84
N TYR A 226 -3.97 -11.19 9.67
CA TYR A 226 -3.19 -10.61 10.76
C TYR A 226 -3.20 -9.08 10.65
N LEU A 227 -3.59 -8.41 11.72
CA LEU A 227 -3.58 -6.94 11.81
C LEU A 227 -2.24 -6.48 12.36
N VAL A 228 -1.62 -5.48 11.75
CA VAL A 228 -0.33 -4.94 12.22
C VAL A 228 -0.37 -3.42 12.26
N LYS A 229 -0.03 -2.82 13.41
CA LYS A 229 0.25 -1.39 13.52
C LYS A 229 1.75 -1.20 13.46
N LEU A 230 2.21 -0.62 12.34
CA LEU A 230 3.63 -0.41 12.10
C LEU A 230 4.20 0.72 12.96
N PRO A 231 5.47 0.62 13.37
CA PRO A 231 6.10 1.63 14.20
C PRO A 231 6.25 2.96 13.45
N VAL A 232 6.25 4.04 14.22
CA VAL A 232 6.44 5.43 13.77
C VAL A 232 7.39 6.14 14.72
N HIS A 233 8.02 7.22 14.27
CA HIS A 233 8.90 7.98 15.16
C HIS A 233 8.11 8.51 16.37
N PRO A 234 8.66 8.46 17.61
CA PRO A 234 7.96 8.87 18.82
C PRO A 234 7.32 10.26 18.74
N ASP A 235 8.03 11.24 18.19
CA ASP A 235 7.50 12.61 18.00
C ASP A 235 6.24 12.70 17.12
N LEU A 236 6.00 11.71 16.26
CA LEU A 236 4.83 11.64 15.39
C LEU A 236 3.69 10.81 15.98
N LEU A 237 3.98 9.92 16.94
CA LEU A 237 2.98 9.05 17.57
C LEU A 237 1.83 9.87 18.16
N SER A 238 2.15 10.92 18.93
CA SER A 238 1.14 11.80 19.53
C SER A 238 0.22 12.48 18.50
N SER A 239 0.75 12.78 17.32
CA SER A 239 -0.04 13.34 16.23
C SER A 239 -0.97 12.29 15.63
N ASP A 240 -0.50 11.07 15.43
CA ASP A 240 -1.29 9.95 14.90
C ASP A 240 -2.44 9.58 15.86
N ASP A 241 -2.16 9.45 17.15
CA ASP A 241 -3.16 9.11 18.18
C ASP A 241 -4.22 10.20 18.35
N SER A 242 -3.88 11.46 18.03
CA SER A 242 -4.85 12.56 18.09
C SER A 242 -5.87 12.57 16.94
N VAL A 243 -5.62 11.87 15.83
CA VAL A 243 -6.55 11.81 14.68
C VAL A 243 -7.75 10.93 15.01
N VAL A 244 -7.50 9.79 15.65
CA VAL A 244 -8.53 8.88 16.13
C VAL A 244 -8.19 8.53 17.59
N PRO A 245 -8.80 9.22 18.57
CA PRO A 245 -8.58 8.93 19.97
C PRO A 245 -8.87 7.46 20.30
N ASN A 246 -8.04 6.86 21.15
CA ASN A 246 -8.14 5.44 21.56
C ASN A 246 -8.10 4.46 20.37
N PHE A 247 -7.30 4.78 19.35
CA PHE A 247 -7.14 3.93 18.17
C PHE A 247 -6.71 2.51 18.53
N ASN A 248 -5.82 2.35 19.52
CA ASN A 248 -5.31 1.04 19.90
C ASN A 248 -6.41 0.16 20.51
N GLU A 249 -7.19 0.72 21.43
CA GLU A 249 -8.34 0.04 22.03
C GLU A 249 -9.38 -0.33 20.97
N LEU A 250 -9.56 0.51 19.95
CA LEU A 250 -10.42 0.23 18.81
C LEU A 250 -9.92 -0.98 18.00
N MET A 251 -8.60 -1.08 17.75
CA MET A 251 -8.02 -2.22 17.03
C MET A 251 -8.01 -3.51 17.86
N ILE A 252 -7.86 -3.42 19.18
CA ILE A 252 -8.01 -4.57 20.09
C ILE A 252 -9.43 -5.13 20.00
N ARG A 253 -10.46 -4.28 20.12
CA ARG A 253 -11.86 -4.73 19.97
C ARG A 253 -12.12 -5.33 18.59
N LEU A 254 -11.62 -4.69 17.53
CA LEU A 254 -11.74 -5.22 16.17
C LEU A 254 -11.07 -6.60 16.03
N SER A 255 -9.90 -6.79 16.65
CA SER A 255 -9.18 -8.07 16.71
C SER A 255 -9.99 -9.14 17.43
N GLU A 256 -10.64 -8.80 18.55
CA GLU A 256 -11.53 -9.71 19.29
C GLU A 256 -12.76 -10.07 18.47
N ASP A 257 -13.47 -9.07 17.93
CA ASP A 257 -14.71 -9.23 17.16
C ASP A 257 -14.52 -10.06 15.88
N THR A 258 -13.34 -9.96 15.26
CA THR A 258 -13.02 -10.71 14.03
C THR A 258 -12.18 -11.95 14.30
N SER A 259 -11.64 -12.13 15.51
CA SER A 259 -10.60 -13.14 15.80
C SER A 259 -9.36 -13.04 14.89
N ALA A 260 -9.08 -11.87 14.31
CA ALA A 260 -7.87 -11.60 13.55
C ALA A 260 -6.79 -11.04 14.49
N PRO A 261 -5.69 -11.78 14.79
CA PRO A 261 -4.70 -11.33 15.76
C PRO A 261 -4.12 -9.96 15.39
N TYR A 262 -3.88 -9.13 16.40
CA TYR A 262 -3.36 -7.78 16.24
C TYR A 262 -2.00 -7.62 16.93
N TYR A 263 -1.02 -7.12 16.18
CA TYR A 263 0.32 -6.79 16.67
C TYR A 263 0.55 -5.28 16.60
N ASP A 264 0.59 -4.63 17.76
CA ASP A 264 1.02 -3.25 17.91
C ASP A 264 2.52 -3.18 18.24
N MET A 265 3.31 -2.54 17.36
CA MET A 265 4.75 -2.32 17.55
C MET A 265 5.06 -0.92 18.08
N THR A 266 4.09 -0.18 18.62
CA THR A 266 4.29 1.19 19.11
C THR A 266 5.34 1.26 20.22
N GLU A 267 5.43 0.26 21.10
CA GLU A 267 6.45 0.20 22.17
C GLU A 267 7.87 0.04 21.61
N GLU A 268 8.00 -0.36 20.35
CA GLU A 268 9.27 -0.58 19.66
C GLU A 268 9.68 0.62 18.80
N ASN A 269 8.96 1.74 18.85
CA ASN A 269 9.18 2.91 18.00
C ASN A 269 10.63 3.44 18.03
N GLU A 270 11.30 3.40 19.18
CA GLU A 270 12.67 3.87 19.36
C GLU A 270 13.73 2.91 18.77
N ASN A 271 13.35 1.66 18.49
CA ASN A 271 14.26 0.62 17.99
C ASN A 271 14.54 0.75 16.49
N PHE A 272 13.85 1.64 15.79
CA PHE A 272 13.85 1.70 14.33
C PHE A 272 14.31 3.06 13.80
N GLN A 273 14.94 3.01 12.63
CA GLN A 273 15.27 4.19 11.84
C GLN A 273 14.17 4.51 10.83
N TYR A 274 13.90 5.80 10.68
CA TYR A 274 12.88 6.34 9.77
C TYR A 274 13.48 7.29 8.75
N VAL A 275 12.93 7.28 7.53
CA VAL A 275 13.29 8.21 6.46
C VAL A 275 12.80 9.63 6.75
N ASP A 276 11.57 9.75 7.24
CA ASP A 276 10.89 11.02 7.47
C ASP A 276 10.03 11.02 8.74
N GLY A 277 10.26 10.04 9.60
CA GLY A 277 9.52 9.80 10.84
C GLY A 277 8.26 8.94 10.68
N ILE A 278 7.73 8.76 9.47
CA ILE A 278 6.58 7.88 9.20
C ILE A 278 7.02 6.61 8.51
N HIS A 279 7.88 6.73 7.50
CA HIS A 279 8.30 5.60 6.68
C HIS A 279 9.61 5.04 7.24
N LEU A 280 9.63 3.72 7.45
CA LEU A 280 10.81 3.01 7.88
C LEU A 280 11.94 3.12 6.84
N HIS A 281 13.17 3.21 7.33
CA HIS A 281 14.34 2.97 6.50
C HIS A 281 14.40 1.49 6.09
N ARG A 282 15.12 1.18 5.00
CA ARG A 282 15.18 -0.17 4.43
C ARG A 282 15.59 -1.23 5.46
N GLU A 283 16.64 -0.98 6.23
CA GLU A 283 17.11 -1.96 7.22
C GLU A 283 16.10 -2.16 8.36
N SER A 284 15.46 -1.09 8.85
CA SER A 284 14.36 -1.19 9.81
C SER A 284 13.16 -1.94 9.23
N SER A 285 12.86 -1.75 7.94
CA SER A 285 11.77 -2.46 7.25
C SER A 285 12.04 -3.96 7.20
N LYS A 286 13.29 -4.39 6.98
CA LYS A 286 13.67 -5.80 7.08
C LYS A 286 13.44 -6.33 8.48
N GLU A 287 13.87 -5.61 9.51
CA GLU A 287 13.72 -6.04 10.90
C GLU A 287 12.25 -6.14 11.33
N VAL A 288 11.46 -5.10 11.06
CA VAL A 288 10.00 -5.09 11.29
C VAL A 288 9.33 -6.26 10.57
N THR A 289 9.69 -6.50 9.30
CA THR A 289 9.15 -7.64 8.55
C THR A 289 9.48 -8.98 9.20
N LYS A 290 10.71 -9.16 9.69
CA LYS A 290 11.10 -10.39 10.40
C LYS A 290 10.29 -10.59 11.68
N ARG A 291 10.07 -9.53 12.46
CA ARG A 291 9.25 -9.57 13.68
C ARG A 291 7.83 -10.02 13.38
N ILE A 292 7.20 -9.42 12.37
CA ILE A 292 5.86 -9.83 11.90
C ILE A 292 5.87 -11.31 11.49
N ALA A 293 6.87 -11.76 10.72
CA ALA A 293 6.95 -13.14 10.25
C ALA A 293 7.13 -14.15 11.39
N PHE A 294 7.98 -13.85 12.38
CA PHE A 294 8.16 -14.69 13.56
C PHE A 294 6.90 -14.75 14.42
N TRP A 295 6.24 -13.61 14.65
CA TRP A 295 4.98 -13.55 15.37
C TRP A 295 3.89 -14.41 14.71
N ILE A 296 3.73 -14.31 13.39
CA ILE A 296 2.80 -15.17 12.63
C ILE A 296 3.16 -16.66 12.78
N LYS A 297 4.45 -16.99 12.67
CA LYS A 297 4.93 -18.37 12.80
C LYS A 297 4.63 -18.96 14.18
N GLU A 298 4.81 -18.16 15.23
CA GLU A 298 4.52 -18.56 16.61
C GLU A 298 3.03 -18.83 16.80
N LEU A 299 2.17 -17.92 16.34
CA LEU A 299 0.71 -18.08 16.41
C LEU A 299 0.22 -19.35 15.68
N ARG A 300 0.75 -19.62 14.49
CA ARG A 300 0.45 -20.86 13.75
C ARG A 300 0.91 -22.11 14.49
N SER A 301 2.07 -22.06 15.13
CA SER A 301 2.61 -23.19 15.92
C SER A 301 1.72 -23.48 17.12
N ASN A 302 1.28 -22.44 17.83
CA ASN A 302 0.37 -22.57 18.98
C ASN A 302 -1.01 -23.12 18.58
N LYS A 303 -1.49 -22.77 17.39
CA LYS A 303 -2.74 -23.32 16.84
C LYS A 303 -2.66 -24.80 16.48
N ASN A 304 -1.49 -25.30 16.09
CA ASN A 304 -1.30 -26.71 15.77
C ASN A 304 -1.13 -27.61 17.02
N MET A 305 -0.92 -27.02 18.21
CA MET A 305 -0.75 -27.75 19.47
C MET A 305 -2.07 -27.93 20.26
N ASN A 306 -3.12 -27.18 19.91
CA ASN A 306 -4.45 -27.21 20.53
C ASN A 306 -5.47 -27.90 19.62
#